data_AF-A0A2E6MSR3-F1
#
_entry.id   AF-A0A2E6MSR3-F1
#
_cell.length_a   1.000
_cell.length_b   1.000
_cell.length_c   1.000
_cell.angle_alpha   90.00
_cell.angle_beta   90.00
_cell.angle_gamma   90.00
#
_symmetry.space_group_name_H-M   'P 1'
#
loop_
_entity.id
_entity.type
_entity.pdbx_description
1 polymer ?
#
loop_
_entity_poly.entity_id
_entity_poly.type
_entity_poly.pdbx_seq_one_letter_code
_entity_poly.pdbx_strand_id
1 'polypeptide(L)'
;MKDWNSLTHDRYYEDHESNNQVGIGILNISRDIKNEFISKRCLEMTYFYINRMSKMKVADYVGSSHKVENILENSFAKGHEYCIVAAQGLLLYRGPNLVEQSLKYAKENPNFFVCGHIMDKKGQNHYATKGAYPGLHRQYLFVNLKVWEQLGKPPFDELGIFRDRMPKLQNFKLSEEKIHAEYTPAWIDTAEGEKHWAKTSDGSNWIDIALRTNTKIDNLTNDMRACKVFLYPYNKSDILSKSWIQKDYWQVEELNYNQKAWLRKLDQQEKIEKDRVYAFNTETLSGEGKRTENIDHLFSVAAGFKPLSILTTNGFNDNTKIHYFDWCDASLLYKRDLIETWNGVDLHLWLLEHDLKYNFASTYRGNYESFWQQELQDFGGAEAFKQLWDRYVNLEHNFYKIDIVNEPENLFNIIKAQEGNKVLWTTNVWSSEMLHWNEGPDQLKVKWNKFKSLVPDDLVLYGDDYCAKDMRQSIRDNLNIDYPEFN
;
A
#
# COMPACT_ATOMS: atom_id res chain seq x y z
N MET A 1 -17.05 5.62 5.41
CA MET A 1 -15.64 5.66 4.95
C MET A 1 -15.62 5.13 3.54
N LYS A 2 -14.95 5.80 2.58
CA LYS A 2 -14.67 5.17 1.28
C LYS A 2 -13.91 3.88 1.57
N ASP A 3 -14.38 2.76 1.03
CA ASP A 3 -13.70 1.49 1.18
C ASP A 3 -12.28 1.65 0.62
N TRP A 4 -11.27 1.52 1.48
CA TRP A 4 -9.86 1.62 1.10
C TRP A 4 -9.45 0.47 0.16
N ASN A 5 -10.34 -0.50 -0.03
CA ASN A 5 -10.22 -1.58 -0.98
C ASN A 5 -11.13 -1.38 -2.21
N SER A 6 -11.90 -0.28 -2.32
CA SER A 6 -12.73 -0.06 -3.52
C SER A 6 -11.83 0.23 -4.71
N LEU A 7 -11.89 -0.65 -5.69
CA LEU A 7 -11.31 -0.46 -7.01
C LEU A 7 -12.03 0.73 -7.66
N THR A 8 -11.50 1.95 -7.51
CA THR A 8 -12.11 3.15 -8.14
C THR A 8 -11.14 3.96 -8.99
N HIS A 9 -9.91 3.49 -9.18
CA HIS A 9 -9.00 3.92 -10.27
C HIS A 9 -7.72 3.08 -10.30
N ASP A 10 -7.40 2.42 -9.17
CA ASP A 10 -6.11 1.78 -8.90
C ASP A 10 -6.21 0.24 -9.00
N ARG A 11 -6.85 -0.30 -10.06
CA ARG A 11 -7.15 -1.75 -10.15
C ARG A 11 -5.90 -2.59 -10.43
N TYR A 12 -5.07 -2.15 -11.36
CA TYR A 12 -3.79 -2.79 -11.62
C TYR A 12 -2.69 -1.84 -11.20
N TYR A 13 -1.79 -2.31 -10.34
CA TYR A 13 -0.59 -1.57 -9.97
C TYR A 13 0.26 -1.21 -11.20
N GLU A 14 0.12 -1.97 -12.29
CA GLU A 14 0.85 -1.78 -13.54
C GLU A 14 0.27 -0.69 -14.46
N ASP A 15 -0.91 -0.13 -14.12
CA ASP A 15 -1.51 1.00 -14.86
C ASP A 15 -0.78 2.32 -14.58
N HIS A 16 0.06 2.36 -13.54
CA HIS A 16 0.83 3.54 -13.19
C HIS A 16 2.11 3.63 -14.05
N GLU A 17 2.35 4.80 -14.64
CA GLU A 17 3.57 5.03 -15.42
C GLU A 17 4.81 4.90 -14.51
N SER A 18 5.74 4.03 -14.91
CA SER A 18 7.03 3.93 -14.24
C SER A 18 7.73 5.29 -14.28
N ASN A 19 8.24 5.72 -13.13
CA ASN A 19 8.95 6.97 -12.96
C ASN A 19 10.17 6.81 -12.05
N ASN A 20 11.32 7.31 -12.53
CA ASN A 20 12.58 7.32 -11.78
C ASN A 20 12.91 8.72 -11.21
N GLN A 21 12.03 9.71 -11.38
CA GLN A 21 12.26 11.09 -10.91
C GLN A 21 12.07 11.27 -9.40
N VAL A 22 11.43 10.32 -8.72
CA VAL A 22 11.05 10.47 -7.31
C VAL A 22 11.81 9.48 -6.43
N GLY A 23 12.62 10.00 -5.52
CA GLY A 23 13.11 9.21 -4.39
C GLY A 23 12.12 9.28 -3.23
N ILE A 24 11.98 8.19 -2.48
CA ILE A 24 11.15 8.12 -1.28
C ILE A 24 11.92 7.52 -0.11
N GLY A 25 11.91 8.21 1.04
CA GLY A 25 12.57 7.73 2.25
C GLY A 25 11.70 7.83 3.49
N ILE A 26 12.08 7.09 4.52
CA ILE A 26 11.35 7.03 5.79
C ILE A 26 12.01 7.96 6.81
N LEU A 27 11.26 8.95 7.29
CA LEU A 27 11.65 9.69 8.48
C LEU A 27 11.37 8.81 9.70
N ASN A 28 12.44 8.24 10.27
CA ASN A 28 12.41 7.42 11.45
C ASN A 28 12.18 8.30 12.68
N ILE A 29 11.00 8.18 13.29
CA ILE A 29 10.60 8.93 14.48
C ILE A 29 10.55 8.04 15.73
N SER A 30 11.28 6.92 15.73
CA SER A 30 11.28 5.94 16.83
C SER A 30 11.62 6.55 18.18
N ARG A 31 12.47 7.59 18.21
CA ARG A 31 12.79 8.36 19.43
C ARG A 31 11.57 8.99 20.12
N ASP A 32 10.49 9.21 19.39
CA ASP A 32 9.26 9.81 19.92
C ASP A 32 8.22 8.73 20.28
N ILE A 33 8.48 7.47 19.96
CA ILE A 33 7.55 6.35 20.15
C ILE A 33 8.05 5.49 21.31
N LYS A 34 7.39 5.63 22.47
CA LYS A 34 7.81 4.94 23.70
C LYS A 34 7.68 3.42 23.63
N ASN A 35 6.69 2.92 22.88
CA ASN A 35 6.40 1.50 22.82
C ASN A 35 7.18 0.85 21.67
N GLU A 36 8.09 -0.06 22.00
CA GLU A 36 8.99 -0.72 21.03
C GLU A 36 8.23 -1.50 19.95
N PHE A 37 7.18 -2.23 20.34
CA PHE A 37 6.35 -2.96 19.39
C PHE A 37 5.70 -2.00 18.37
N ILE A 38 5.10 -0.90 18.82
CA ILE A 38 4.51 0.09 17.92
C ILE A 38 5.56 0.77 17.06
N SER A 39 6.71 1.10 17.62
CA SER A 39 7.83 1.67 16.86
C SER A 39 8.20 0.73 15.71
N LYS A 40 8.55 -0.53 16.03
CA LYS A 40 8.92 -1.52 15.02
C LYS A 40 7.82 -1.74 13.98
N ARG A 41 6.59 -2.05 14.41
CA ARG A 41 5.48 -2.38 13.48
C ARG A 41 5.09 -1.21 12.58
N CYS A 42 5.09 0.02 13.09
CA CYS A 42 4.82 1.19 12.26
C CYS A 42 5.90 1.45 11.22
N LEU A 43 7.18 1.14 11.52
CA LEU A 43 8.26 1.25 10.55
C LEU A 43 8.11 0.20 9.45
N GLU A 44 7.87 -1.06 9.84
CA GLU A 44 7.68 -2.18 8.92
C GLU A 44 6.48 -1.94 7.99
N MET A 45 5.35 -1.43 8.50
CA MET A 45 4.19 -1.13 7.68
C MET A 45 4.44 0.04 6.71
N THR A 46 5.10 1.11 7.15
CA THR A 46 5.46 2.21 6.22
C THR A 46 6.40 1.70 5.13
N TYR A 47 7.39 0.88 5.49
CA TYR A 47 8.29 0.28 4.51
C TYR A 47 7.57 -0.67 3.55
N PHE A 48 6.65 -1.52 4.03
CA PHE A 48 5.87 -2.41 3.18
C PHE A 48 5.20 -1.65 2.02
N TYR A 49 4.53 -0.54 2.30
CA TYR A 49 3.92 0.28 1.24
C TYR A 49 4.95 0.91 0.30
N ILE A 50 6.08 1.39 0.83
CA ILE A 50 7.14 1.97 0.01
C ILE A 50 7.80 0.92 -0.89
N ASN A 51 8.03 -0.28 -0.38
CA ASN A 51 8.57 -1.41 -1.12
C ASN A 51 7.65 -1.79 -2.28
N ARG A 52 6.33 -1.80 -2.08
CA ARG A 52 5.37 -2.01 -3.17
C ARG A 52 5.52 -0.94 -4.26
N MET A 53 5.53 0.34 -3.88
CA MET A 53 5.74 1.44 -4.84
C MET A 53 7.09 1.32 -5.59
N SER A 54 8.15 0.90 -4.92
CA SER A 54 9.46 0.72 -5.55
C SER A 54 9.48 -0.40 -6.58
N LYS A 55 8.74 -1.49 -6.35
CA LYS A 55 8.60 -2.58 -7.34
C LYS A 55 7.77 -2.17 -8.55
N MET A 56 6.75 -1.36 -8.30
CA MET A 56 5.97 -0.72 -9.36
C MET A 56 6.80 0.32 -10.13
N LYS A 57 8.01 0.63 -9.65
CA LYS A 57 8.90 1.65 -10.22
C LYS A 57 8.22 3.02 -10.31
N VAL A 58 7.34 3.35 -9.37
CA VAL A 58 6.72 4.68 -9.28
C VAL A 58 7.53 5.63 -8.39
N ALA A 59 8.33 5.08 -7.47
CA ALA A 59 9.27 5.83 -6.64
C ALA A 59 10.40 4.92 -6.14
N ASP A 60 11.62 5.44 -6.05
CA ASP A 60 12.79 4.66 -5.62
C ASP A 60 13.04 4.81 -4.12
N TYR A 61 13.19 3.70 -3.40
CA TYR A 61 13.51 3.76 -1.97
C TYR A 61 14.93 4.28 -1.73
N VAL A 62 15.07 5.33 -0.92
CA VAL A 62 16.36 5.99 -0.63
C VAL A 62 16.84 5.80 0.81
N GLY A 63 16.16 4.96 1.59
CA GLY A 63 16.55 4.61 2.95
C GLY A 63 15.68 5.23 4.05
N SER A 64 16.11 5.03 5.29
CA SER A 64 15.46 5.52 6.50
C SER A 64 16.45 6.34 7.33
N SER A 65 16.00 7.43 7.96
CA SER A 65 16.86 8.31 8.75
C SER A 65 16.04 9.07 9.80
N HIS A 66 16.68 9.43 10.92
CA HIS A 66 16.11 10.33 11.94
C HIS A 66 16.08 11.80 11.52
N LYS A 67 16.64 12.10 10.35
CA LYS A 67 16.88 13.45 9.83
C LYS A 67 16.39 13.54 8.40
N VAL A 68 15.61 14.57 8.11
CA VAL A 68 15.04 14.84 6.77
C VAL A 68 16.15 15.08 5.77
N GLU A 69 17.17 15.84 6.15
CA GLU A 69 18.29 16.21 5.27
C GLU A 69 18.99 14.99 4.67
N ASN A 70 19.27 13.95 5.47
CA ASN A 70 19.91 12.72 4.98
C ASN A 70 19.07 12.00 3.91
N ILE A 71 17.73 12.05 4.03
CA ILE A 71 16.82 11.43 3.05
C ILE A 71 16.88 12.21 1.74
N LEU A 72 16.85 13.55 1.82
CA LEU A 72 16.98 14.42 0.65
C LEU A 72 18.35 14.24 -0.02
N GLU A 73 19.43 14.15 0.76
CA GLU A 73 20.78 13.92 0.25
C GLU A 73 20.91 12.56 -0.46
N ASN A 74 20.37 11.49 0.13
CA ASN A 74 20.34 10.18 -0.53
C ASN A 74 19.56 10.22 -1.84
N SER A 75 18.44 10.95 -1.86
CA SER A 75 17.64 11.13 -3.06
C SER A 75 18.37 11.94 -4.13
N PHE A 76 19.02 13.03 -3.72
CA PHE A 76 19.81 13.89 -4.58
C PHE A 76 21.01 13.16 -5.18
N ALA A 77 21.73 12.36 -4.38
CA ALA A 77 22.87 11.57 -4.82
C ALA A 77 22.52 10.50 -5.85
N LYS A 78 21.27 10.01 -5.83
CA LYS A 78 20.73 9.09 -6.84
C LYS A 78 20.20 9.79 -8.10
N GLY A 79 20.28 11.12 -8.18
CA GLY A 79 19.87 11.89 -9.34
C GLY A 79 18.35 12.09 -9.48
N HIS A 80 17.58 11.91 -8.40
CA HIS A 80 16.15 12.20 -8.43
C HIS A 80 15.87 13.70 -8.50
N GLU A 81 14.76 14.09 -9.12
CA GLU A 81 14.30 15.48 -9.21
C GLU A 81 13.51 15.89 -7.96
N TYR A 82 12.75 14.95 -7.41
CA TYR A 82 11.89 15.16 -6.25
C TYR A 82 12.17 14.12 -5.18
N CYS A 83 11.87 14.49 -3.93
CA CYS A 83 11.94 13.56 -2.80
C CYS A 83 10.64 13.58 -1.99
N ILE A 84 10.11 12.39 -1.71
CA ILE A 84 9.05 12.18 -0.73
C ILE A 84 9.69 11.72 0.59
N VAL A 85 9.37 12.44 1.66
CA VAL A 85 9.73 12.06 3.02
C VAL A 85 8.46 11.58 3.72
N ALA A 86 8.39 10.29 4.03
CA ALA A 86 7.26 9.66 4.71
C ALA A 86 7.63 9.34 6.16
N ALA A 87 6.87 9.81 7.15
CA ALA A 87 7.16 9.45 8.54
C ALA A 87 6.83 7.98 8.83
N GLN A 88 7.62 7.34 9.70
CA GLN A 88 7.28 6.06 10.32
C GLN A 88 5.86 6.10 10.91
N GLY A 89 5.01 5.14 10.53
CA GLY A 89 3.59 5.11 10.86
C GLY A 89 2.68 5.81 9.84
N LEU A 90 3.22 6.27 8.71
CA LEU A 90 2.43 6.65 7.54
C LEU A 90 2.09 5.43 6.70
N LEU A 91 0.80 5.18 6.54
CA LEU A 91 0.25 4.12 5.69
C LEU A 91 -0.08 4.75 4.33
N LEU A 92 0.53 4.22 3.28
CA LEU A 92 0.44 4.73 1.90
C LEU A 92 -0.39 3.76 1.04
N TYR A 93 -1.62 3.48 1.48
CA TYR A 93 -2.50 2.50 0.84
C TYR A 93 -2.92 2.88 -0.59
N ARG A 94 -2.86 4.15 -0.96
CA ARG A 94 -2.92 4.62 -2.36
C ARG A 94 -1.67 5.41 -2.73
N GLY A 95 -0.52 4.92 -2.28
CA GLY A 95 0.80 5.53 -2.48
C GLY A 95 1.10 5.89 -3.94
N PRO A 96 0.89 5.00 -4.93
CA PRO A 96 1.12 5.31 -6.35
C PRO A 96 0.34 6.55 -6.82
N ASN A 97 -0.96 6.61 -6.50
CA ASN A 97 -1.81 7.76 -6.82
C ASN A 97 -1.32 9.04 -6.11
N LEU A 98 -0.82 8.94 -4.87
CA LEU A 98 -0.20 10.09 -4.19
C LEU A 98 1.07 10.58 -4.92
N VAL A 99 1.88 9.68 -5.46
CA VAL A 99 3.07 10.04 -6.25
C VAL A 99 2.65 10.75 -7.53
N GLU A 100 1.70 10.21 -8.28
CA GLU A 100 1.17 10.84 -9.50
C GLU A 100 0.59 12.23 -9.24
N GLN A 101 -0.22 12.39 -8.20
CA GLN A 101 -0.76 13.69 -7.82
C GLN A 101 0.35 14.68 -7.43
N SER A 102 1.42 14.19 -6.77
CA SER A 102 2.57 15.03 -6.41
C SER A 102 3.34 15.48 -7.66
N LEU A 103 3.55 14.59 -8.62
CA LEU A 103 4.19 14.92 -9.89
C LEU A 103 3.36 15.87 -10.74
N LYS A 104 2.03 15.69 -10.76
CA LYS A 104 1.12 16.64 -11.39
C LYS A 104 1.26 18.04 -10.77
N TYR A 105 1.29 18.11 -9.43
CA TYR A 105 1.54 19.36 -8.72
C TYR A 105 2.89 19.97 -9.10
N ALA A 106 3.97 19.18 -9.17
CA ALA A 106 5.29 19.64 -9.57
C ALA A 106 5.31 20.21 -11.00
N LYS A 107 4.62 19.56 -11.94
CA LYS A 107 4.50 20.02 -13.33
C LYS A 107 3.79 21.36 -13.43
N GLU A 108 2.75 21.57 -12.63
CA GLU A 108 1.99 22.82 -12.58
C GLU A 108 2.75 23.93 -11.81
N ASN A 109 3.69 23.56 -10.94
CA ASN A 109 4.42 24.46 -10.05
C ASN A 109 5.94 24.20 -10.09
N PRO A 110 6.64 24.34 -11.22
CA PRO A 110 8.01 23.82 -11.41
C PRO A 110 9.07 24.39 -10.45
N ASN A 111 8.79 25.52 -9.81
CA ASN A 111 9.68 26.20 -8.86
C ASN A 111 9.20 26.08 -7.39
N PHE A 112 8.27 25.17 -7.08
CA PHE A 112 7.87 24.93 -5.70
C PHE A 112 9.07 24.48 -4.87
N PHE A 113 9.14 24.88 -3.59
CA PHE A 113 10.15 24.35 -2.67
C PHE A 113 9.69 23.02 -2.05
N VAL A 114 8.55 23.07 -1.36
CA VAL A 114 7.97 21.93 -0.65
C VAL A 114 6.44 22.02 -0.72
N CYS A 115 5.79 20.87 -0.87
CA CYS A 115 4.36 20.69 -0.65
C CYS A 115 4.18 19.75 0.55
N GLY A 116 3.39 20.16 1.53
CA GLY A 116 3.31 19.44 2.80
C GLY A 116 2.16 19.90 3.68
N HIS A 117 2.03 19.29 4.86
CA HIS A 117 0.95 19.64 5.79
C HIS A 117 1.24 20.93 6.53
N ILE A 118 0.75 22.06 6.02
CA ILE A 118 0.83 23.34 6.71
C ILE A 118 -0.11 23.33 7.92
N MET A 119 0.42 23.70 9.08
CA MET A 119 -0.29 23.75 10.35
C MET A 119 -0.27 25.18 10.91
N ASP A 120 -1.43 25.84 10.94
CA ASP A 120 -1.61 27.08 11.71
C ASP A 120 -1.73 26.74 13.20
N LYS A 121 -0.82 27.30 13.99
CA LYS A 121 -0.70 27.02 15.42
C LYS A 121 -1.45 28.00 16.30
N LYS A 122 -2.07 29.05 15.71
CA LYS A 122 -2.91 30.01 16.46
C LYS A 122 -4.23 29.38 16.94
N GLY A 123 -4.84 28.52 16.13
CA GLY A 123 -6.10 27.82 16.45
C GLY A 123 -5.94 26.41 17.04
N GLN A 124 -4.72 25.86 17.09
CA GLN A 124 -4.50 24.47 17.51
C GLN A 124 -4.45 24.33 19.04
N ASN A 125 -5.25 23.41 19.59
CA ASN A 125 -5.31 23.10 21.04
C ASN A 125 -4.17 22.19 21.55
N HIS A 126 -3.08 22.04 20.79
CA HIS A 126 -1.93 21.26 21.25
C HIS A 126 -1.07 22.10 22.21
N TYR A 127 -1.01 21.71 23.48
CA TYR A 127 -0.44 22.52 24.57
C TYR A 127 0.99 23.01 24.29
N ALA A 128 1.83 22.20 23.65
CA ALA A 128 3.22 22.54 23.36
C ALA A 128 3.37 23.59 22.25
N THR A 129 2.51 23.54 21.21
CA THR A 129 2.65 24.36 20.00
C THR A 129 1.64 25.51 19.92
N LYS A 130 0.69 25.63 20.85
CA LYS A 130 -0.31 26.69 20.82
C LYS A 130 0.38 28.07 20.77
N GLY A 131 0.05 28.85 19.74
CA GLY A 131 0.63 30.16 19.46
C GLY A 131 2.04 30.15 18.86
N ALA A 132 2.57 29.00 18.45
CA ALA A 132 3.86 28.91 17.77
C ALA A 132 3.81 29.52 16.34
N TYR A 133 4.99 29.71 15.75
CA TYR A 133 5.11 29.97 14.32
C TYR A 133 4.53 28.78 13.52
N PRO A 134 3.91 29.00 12.35
CA PRO A 134 3.44 27.93 11.48
C PRO A 134 4.54 26.90 11.19
N GLY A 135 4.13 25.66 10.94
CA GLY A 135 5.06 24.58 10.64
C GLY A 135 4.52 23.63 9.58
N LEU A 136 5.41 22.78 9.09
CA LEU A 136 5.12 21.67 8.19
C LEU A 136 5.09 20.38 9.01
N HIS A 137 3.95 19.71 9.07
CA HIS A 137 3.87 18.44 9.78
C HIS A 137 4.70 17.39 9.04
N ARG A 138 5.70 16.84 9.74
CA ARG A 138 6.66 15.83 9.26
C ARG A 138 6.07 14.51 8.74
N GLN A 139 4.74 14.37 8.73
CA GLN A 139 4.09 13.12 8.33
C GLN A 139 4.33 12.79 6.86
N TYR A 140 4.41 13.82 6.02
CA TYR A 140 4.60 13.73 4.58
C TYR A 140 5.12 15.07 4.08
N LEU A 141 6.26 15.04 3.40
CA LEU A 141 6.83 16.18 2.68
C LEU A 141 7.13 15.74 1.24
N PHE A 142 6.71 16.53 0.27
CA PHE A 142 7.13 16.39 -1.12
C PHE A 142 8.02 17.58 -1.47
N VAL A 143 9.28 17.34 -1.79
CA VAL A 143 10.32 18.36 -1.89
C VAL A 143 10.90 18.40 -3.29
N ASN A 144 11.02 19.60 -3.86
CA ASN A 144 11.77 19.84 -5.08
C ASN A 144 13.25 19.94 -4.74
N LEU A 145 14.03 18.95 -5.16
CA LEU A 145 15.43 18.83 -4.76
C LEU A 145 16.30 19.93 -5.38
N LYS A 146 15.95 20.42 -6.57
CA LYS A 146 16.62 21.54 -7.22
C LYS A 146 16.43 22.83 -6.42
N VAL A 147 15.20 23.13 -5.99
CA VAL A 147 14.92 24.34 -5.19
C VAL A 147 15.52 24.22 -3.80
N TRP A 148 15.46 23.03 -3.17
CA TRP A 148 16.14 22.78 -1.90
C TRP A 148 17.65 23.03 -1.97
N GLU A 149 18.31 22.59 -3.06
CA GLU A 149 19.72 22.89 -3.29
C GLU A 149 19.98 24.40 -3.50
N GLN A 150 19.14 25.08 -4.29
CA GLN A 150 19.25 26.53 -4.52
C GLN A 150 19.11 27.35 -3.23
N LEU A 151 18.31 26.86 -2.27
CA LEU A 151 18.15 27.46 -0.95
C LEU A 151 19.30 27.11 0.02
N GLY A 152 20.35 26.43 -0.46
CA GLY A 152 21.52 26.09 0.33
C GLY A 152 21.37 24.83 1.17
N LYS A 153 20.49 23.90 0.76
CA LYS A 153 20.23 22.62 1.44
C LYS A 153 19.86 22.80 2.92
N PRO A 154 18.86 23.64 3.24
CA PRO A 154 18.55 23.94 4.63
C PRO A 154 18.11 22.69 5.40
N PRO A 155 18.55 22.53 6.68
CA PRO A 155 18.08 21.43 7.53
C PRO A 155 16.59 21.58 7.81
N PHE A 156 15.90 20.50 8.18
CA PHE A 156 14.51 20.58 8.63
C PHE A 156 14.47 20.67 10.15
N ASP A 157 14.11 21.83 10.70
CA ASP A 157 14.10 22.03 12.15
C ASP A 157 12.86 21.41 12.79
N GLU A 158 13.02 20.94 14.01
CA GLU A 158 11.93 20.46 14.86
C GLU A 158 11.40 21.57 15.79
N LEU A 159 10.36 21.26 16.56
CA LEU A 159 9.82 22.11 17.61
C LEU A 159 10.92 22.80 18.46
N GLY A 160 10.92 24.12 18.47
CA GLY A 160 11.78 24.95 19.32
C GLY A 160 10.98 25.76 20.35
N ILE A 161 11.50 25.86 21.57
CA ILE A 161 10.97 26.72 22.65
C ILE A 161 12.10 27.63 23.13
N PHE A 162 11.92 28.94 22.97
CA PHE A 162 12.95 29.95 23.21
C PHE A 162 12.55 30.89 24.35
N ARG A 163 13.49 31.15 25.27
CA ARG A 163 13.29 32.09 26.39
C ARG A 163 14.00 33.43 26.14
N ASP A 164 15.28 33.38 25.78
CA ASP A 164 16.12 34.59 25.71
C ASP A 164 16.51 34.98 24.28
N ARG A 165 16.66 34.00 23.38
CA ARG A 165 17.08 34.21 21.98
C ARG A 165 15.98 33.75 21.02
N MET A 166 14.87 34.48 21.02
CA MET A 166 13.75 34.19 20.13
C MET A 166 14.15 34.44 18.68
N PRO A 167 14.00 33.47 17.77
CA PRO A 167 14.29 33.69 16.36
C PRO A 167 13.39 34.80 15.80
N LYS A 168 13.98 35.65 14.96
CA LYS A 168 13.26 36.66 14.19
C LYS A 168 12.85 36.02 12.86
N LEU A 169 11.55 35.79 12.69
CA LEU A 169 11.00 35.07 11.54
C LEU A 169 10.15 36.01 10.69
N GLN A 170 10.11 35.74 9.39
CA GLN A 170 9.33 36.47 8.40
C GLN A 170 7.84 36.49 8.79
N ASN A 171 7.16 37.60 8.57
CA ASN A 171 5.71 37.62 8.71
C ASN A 171 5.06 36.85 7.56
N PHE A 172 3.86 36.31 7.80
CA PHE A 172 3.18 35.45 6.85
C PHE A 172 1.71 35.82 6.67
N LYS A 173 1.18 35.51 5.49
CA LYS A 173 -0.24 35.48 5.17
C LYS A 173 -0.67 34.03 4.98
N LEU A 174 -1.82 33.68 5.53
CA LEU A 174 -2.46 32.38 5.31
C LEU A 174 -3.64 32.56 4.35
N SER A 175 -3.93 31.53 3.57
CA SER A 175 -5.17 31.47 2.82
C SER A 175 -6.41 31.52 3.72
N GLU A 176 -7.47 32.14 3.23
CA GLU A 176 -8.80 32.05 3.83
C GLU A 176 -9.37 30.64 3.64
N GLU A 177 -9.18 30.06 2.45
CA GLU A 177 -9.53 28.67 2.14
C GLU A 177 -8.80 27.70 3.08
N LYS A 178 -9.56 26.77 3.65
CA LYS A 178 -9.08 25.70 4.53
C LYS A 178 -9.36 24.35 3.88
N ILE A 179 -8.41 23.42 3.97
CA ILE A 179 -8.52 22.12 3.28
C ILE A 179 -9.37 21.11 4.07
N HIS A 180 -9.18 21.01 5.39
CA HIS A 180 -9.85 19.99 6.22
C HIS A 180 -10.26 20.49 7.60
N ALA A 181 -9.41 21.29 8.25
CA ALA A 181 -9.68 21.88 9.55
C ALA A 181 -9.37 23.37 9.53
N GLU A 182 -9.91 24.12 10.49
CA GLU A 182 -9.69 25.56 10.62
C GLU A 182 -8.20 25.92 10.70
N TYR A 183 -7.38 25.01 11.24
CA TYR A 183 -5.93 25.17 11.39
C TYR A 183 -5.10 24.64 10.21
N THR A 184 -5.71 24.25 9.09
CA THR A 184 -5.00 23.77 7.88
C THR A 184 -5.29 24.69 6.68
N PRO A 185 -4.56 25.80 6.52
CA PRO A 185 -4.71 26.68 5.36
C PRO A 185 -4.29 25.97 4.08
N ALA A 186 -4.90 26.30 2.95
CA ALA A 186 -4.53 25.83 1.61
C ALA A 186 -3.11 26.26 1.20
N TRP A 187 -2.65 27.44 1.62
CA TRP A 187 -1.28 27.91 1.36
C TRP A 187 -0.81 28.90 2.44
N ILE A 188 0.51 29.11 2.47
CA ILE A 188 1.19 30.16 3.26
C ILE A 188 2.11 30.96 2.34
N ASP A 189 2.08 32.28 2.48
CA ASP A 189 2.81 33.22 1.63
C ASP A 189 3.40 34.38 2.46
N THR A 190 4.29 35.15 1.84
CA THR A 190 5.05 36.20 2.49
C THR A 190 4.15 37.38 2.89
N ALA A 191 4.39 37.93 4.08
CA ALA A 191 3.85 39.22 4.48
C ALA A 191 4.98 40.16 4.93
N GLU A 192 4.71 41.46 4.90
CA GLU A 192 5.72 42.48 5.20
C GLU A 192 6.21 42.39 6.66
N GLY A 193 7.52 42.57 6.84
CA GLY A 193 8.18 42.66 8.14
C GLY A 193 8.52 41.30 8.76
N GLU A 194 9.06 41.36 9.97
CA GLU A 194 9.51 40.19 10.72
C GLU A 194 9.10 40.33 12.19
N LYS A 195 8.97 39.21 12.89
CA LYS A 195 8.62 39.18 14.30
C LYS A 195 9.43 38.14 15.06
N HIS A 196 9.70 38.41 16.33
CA HIS A 196 10.27 37.41 17.24
C HIS A 196 9.22 36.41 17.71
N TRP A 197 9.57 35.12 17.68
CA TRP A 197 8.69 34.03 18.10
C TRP A 197 9.30 33.21 19.23
N ALA A 198 8.57 33.09 20.35
CA ALA A 198 9.01 32.27 21.49
C ALA A 198 8.90 30.76 21.24
N LYS A 199 8.13 30.35 20.23
CA LYS A 199 7.89 28.95 19.89
C LYS A 199 7.86 28.78 18.37
N THR A 200 8.55 27.76 17.89
CA THR A 200 8.45 27.26 16.50
C THR A 200 7.82 25.87 16.51
N SER A 201 7.44 25.38 15.35
CA SER A 201 7.01 24.00 15.12
C SER A 201 7.95 23.33 14.13
N ASP A 202 7.80 22.01 13.94
CA ASP A 202 8.48 21.27 12.88
C ASP A 202 8.35 22.01 11.53
N GLY A 203 9.47 22.17 10.82
CA GLY A 203 9.54 22.82 9.51
C GLY A 203 9.26 24.33 9.51
N SER A 204 9.19 24.99 10.68
CA SER A 204 9.04 26.45 10.75
C SER A 204 10.18 27.19 10.04
N ASN A 205 11.39 26.65 10.08
CA ASN A 205 12.55 27.26 9.42
C ASN A 205 12.44 27.18 7.89
N TRP A 206 11.92 26.08 7.34
CA TRP A 206 11.64 25.96 5.91
C TRP A 206 10.58 26.93 5.45
N ILE A 207 9.53 27.15 6.25
CA ILE A 207 8.54 28.19 5.97
C ILE A 207 9.23 29.56 5.96
N ASP A 208 9.99 29.91 7.00
CA ASP A 208 10.71 31.18 7.06
C ASP A 208 11.61 31.41 5.83
N ILE A 209 12.43 30.42 5.46
CA ILE A 209 13.32 30.49 4.29
C ILE A 209 12.51 30.72 3.01
N ALA A 210 11.44 29.96 2.80
CA ALA A 210 10.59 30.12 1.62
C ALA A 210 9.97 31.52 1.55
N LEU A 211 9.46 32.04 2.66
CA LEU A 211 8.84 33.36 2.68
C LEU A 211 9.87 34.48 2.45
N ARG A 212 11.11 34.33 2.94
CA ARG A 212 12.20 35.29 2.67
C ARG A 212 12.59 35.34 1.20
N THR A 213 12.37 34.26 0.46
CA THR A 213 12.61 34.18 -0.98
C THR A 213 11.33 34.39 -1.80
N ASN A 214 10.25 34.93 -1.20
CA ASN A 214 8.93 35.11 -1.82
C ASN A 214 8.41 33.84 -2.50
N THR A 215 8.68 32.69 -1.88
CA THR A 215 8.24 31.38 -2.34
C THR A 215 7.06 30.93 -1.49
N LYS A 216 5.88 30.91 -2.12
CA LYS A 216 4.66 30.36 -1.52
C LYS A 216 4.83 28.86 -1.28
N ILE A 217 4.30 28.37 -0.17
CA ILE A 217 4.18 26.94 0.12
C ILE A 217 2.69 26.55 0.08
N ASP A 218 2.38 25.53 -0.70
CA ASP A 218 1.03 24.97 -0.79
C ASP A 218 0.86 23.77 0.15
N ASN A 219 -0.37 23.56 0.61
CA ASN A 219 -0.76 22.41 1.41
C ASN A 219 -1.14 21.22 0.52
N LEU A 220 -1.15 20.02 1.11
CA LEU A 220 -1.72 18.86 0.42
C LEU A 220 -3.21 19.07 0.18
N THR A 221 -3.68 18.73 -1.03
CA THR A 221 -5.09 18.71 -1.38
C THR A 221 -5.85 17.61 -0.63
N ASN A 222 -7.19 17.65 -0.66
CA ASN A 222 -8.01 16.58 -0.07
C ASN A 222 -7.79 15.23 -0.75
N ASP A 223 -7.55 15.21 -2.07
CA ASP A 223 -7.28 13.97 -2.81
C ASP A 223 -5.92 13.36 -2.42
N MET A 224 -4.88 14.17 -2.27
CA MET A 224 -3.57 13.70 -1.79
C MET A 224 -3.67 13.17 -0.35
N ARG A 225 -4.43 13.84 0.51
CA ARG A 225 -4.67 13.39 1.89
C ARG A 225 -5.45 12.08 1.93
N ALA A 226 -6.40 11.89 1.03
CA ALA A 226 -7.20 10.67 0.92
C ALA A 226 -6.41 9.45 0.42
N CYS A 227 -5.14 9.61 0.04
CA CYS A 227 -4.26 8.50 -0.33
C CYS A 227 -3.44 7.93 0.83
N LYS A 228 -3.50 8.54 2.03
CA LYS A 228 -2.63 8.17 3.14
C LYS A 228 -3.29 8.34 4.50
N VAL A 229 -2.84 7.53 5.47
CA VAL A 229 -3.27 7.62 6.87
C VAL A 229 -2.04 7.65 7.76
N PHE A 230 -1.95 8.60 8.68
CA PHE A 230 -0.87 8.65 9.66
C PHE A 230 -1.39 8.17 11.01
N LEU A 231 -0.78 7.11 11.57
CA LEU A 231 -1.25 6.48 12.81
C LEU A 231 -0.90 7.29 14.07
N TYR A 232 -0.07 8.32 13.96
CA TYR A 232 0.46 9.07 15.10
C TYR A 232 1.03 8.13 16.18
N PRO A 233 2.04 7.31 15.86
CA PRO A 233 2.48 6.19 16.71
C PRO A 233 3.00 6.64 18.09
N TYR A 234 3.38 7.90 18.23
CA TYR A 234 3.78 8.52 19.50
C TYR A 234 2.60 8.86 20.44
N ASN A 235 1.35 8.81 19.95
CA ASN A 235 0.16 9.11 20.71
C ASN A 235 -0.49 7.83 21.24
N LYS A 236 -0.68 7.72 22.56
CA LYS A 236 -1.29 6.54 23.22
C LYS A 236 -0.69 5.19 22.78
N SER A 237 0.63 5.16 22.60
CA SER A 237 1.35 3.99 22.03
C SER A 237 1.07 2.68 22.76
N ASP A 238 0.92 2.70 24.09
CA ASP A 238 0.67 1.49 24.87
C ASP A 238 -0.76 0.95 24.69
N ILE A 239 -1.75 1.84 24.55
CA ILE A 239 -3.13 1.44 24.26
C ILE A 239 -3.22 0.87 22.85
N LEU A 240 -2.54 1.52 21.88
CA LEU A 240 -2.47 1.03 20.51
C LEU A 240 -1.80 -0.35 20.45
N SER A 241 -0.70 -0.55 21.18
CA SER A 241 0.02 -1.83 21.28
C SER A 241 -0.88 -2.94 21.80
N LYS A 242 -1.54 -2.71 22.94
CA LYS A 242 -2.47 -3.69 23.54
C LYS A 242 -3.61 -4.04 22.58
N SER A 243 -4.25 -3.02 22.00
CA SER A 243 -5.38 -3.23 21.08
C SER A 243 -4.97 -3.98 19.81
N TRP A 244 -3.75 -3.74 19.31
CA TRP A 244 -3.22 -4.43 18.13
C TRP A 244 -2.91 -5.91 18.44
N ILE A 245 -2.16 -6.18 19.51
CA ILE A 245 -1.70 -7.54 19.85
C ILE A 245 -2.86 -8.41 20.33
N GLN A 246 -3.65 -7.89 21.27
CA GLN A 246 -4.69 -8.67 21.95
C GLN A 246 -5.99 -8.72 21.18
N LYS A 247 -6.10 -7.94 20.09
CA LYS A 247 -7.35 -7.77 19.33
C LYS A 247 -8.51 -7.35 20.24
N ASP A 248 -8.17 -6.58 21.27
CA ASP A 248 -9.07 -6.25 22.36
C ASP A 248 -9.49 -4.79 22.25
N TYR A 249 -10.67 -4.57 21.66
CA TYR A 249 -11.06 -3.27 21.10
C TYR A 249 -11.84 -2.37 22.08
N TRP A 250 -11.93 -2.72 23.36
CA TRP A 250 -12.66 -1.93 24.38
C TRP A 250 -12.03 -0.56 24.64
N GLN A 251 -10.69 -0.44 24.62
CA GLN A 251 -9.99 0.85 24.80
C GLN A 251 -9.86 1.67 23.52
N VAL A 252 -10.40 1.19 22.39
CA VAL A 252 -10.30 1.90 21.12
C VAL A 252 -10.86 3.31 21.25
N GLU A 253 -11.86 3.53 22.11
CA GLU A 253 -12.43 4.86 22.30
C GLU A 253 -11.47 5.91 22.89
N GLU A 254 -10.35 5.50 23.49
CA GLU A 254 -9.31 6.42 23.99
C GLU A 254 -8.28 6.82 22.93
N LEU A 255 -8.24 6.13 21.79
CA LEU A 255 -7.27 6.36 20.71
C LEU A 255 -7.67 7.57 19.84
N ASN A 256 -6.74 8.05 19.02
CA ASN A 256 -7.08 9.09 18.04
C ASN A 256 -7.88 8.50 16.85
N TYR A 257 -8.56 9.36 16.09
CA TYR A 257 -9.43 8.95 14.98
C TYR A 257 -8.77 7.98 13.99
N ASN A 258 -7.52 8.24 13.57
CA ASN A 258 -6.82 7.40 12.60
C ASN A 258 -6.48 6.02 13.19
N GLN A 259 -6.02 5.97 14.44
CA GLN A 259 -5.77 4.71 15.15
C GLN A 259 -7.04 3.89 15.31
N LYS A 260 -8.16 4.53 15.71
CA LYS A 260 -9.47 3.88 15.82
C LYS A 260 -9.92 3.30 14.49
N ALA A 261 -9.87 4.12 13.43
CA ALA A 261 -10.31 3.73 12.10
C ALA A 261 -9.50 2.53 11.59
N TRP A 262 -8.17 2.58 11.75
CA TRP A 262 -7.28 1.51 11.33
C TRP A 262 -7.48 0.22 12.15
N LEU A 263 -7.58 0.29 13.49
CA LEU A 263 -7.83 -0.90 14.31
C LEU A 263 -9.19 -1.55 14.04
N ARG A 264 -10.24 -0.73 13.86
CA ARG A 264 -11.57 -1.23 13.45
C ARG A 264 -11.50 -1.89 12.09
N LYS A 265 -10.72 -1.33 11.15
CA LYS A 265 -10.49 -1.94 9.85
C LYS A 265 -9.77 -3.29 10.00
N LEU A 266 -8.73 -3.37 10.84
CA LEU A 266 -8.01 -4.61 11.13
C LEU A 266 -8.95 -5.70 11.71
N ASP A 267 -9.78 -5.35 12.70
CA ASP A 267 -10.78 -6.26 13.29
C ASP A 267 -11.82 -6.73 12.27
N GLN A 268 -12.42 -5.76 11.58
CA GLN A 268 -13.48 -6.04 10.61
C GLN A 268 -12.96 -6.86 9.46
N GLN A 269 -11.76 -6.58 8.96
CA GLN A 269 -11.18 -7.36 7.88
C GLN A 269 -10.84 -8.77 8.32
N GLU A 270 -10.27 -9.00 9.50
CA GLU A 270 -10.01 -10.38 9.94
C GLU A 270 -11.29 -11.25 9.98
N LYS A 271 -12.43 -10.63 10.31
CA LYS A 271 -13.76 -11.27 10.28
C LYS A 271 -14.34 -11.39 8.88
N ILE A 272 -14.26 -10.32 8.08
CA ILE A 272 -14.81 -10.23 6.73
C ILE A 272 -14.00 -11.09 5.75
N GLU A 273 -12.68 -11.12 5.83
CA GLU A 273 -11.80 -11.86 4.90
C GLU A 273 -12.08 -13.37 4.91
N LYS A 274 -12.61 -13.91 6.02
CA LYS A 274 -13.05 -15.32 6.12
C LYS A 274 -14.34 -15.62 5.34
N ASP A 275 -15.02 -14.58 4.86
CA ASP A 275 -16.27 -14.63 4.09
C ASP A 275 -16.19 -13.76 2.82
N ARG A 276 -15.00 -13.23 2.49
CA ARG A 276 -14.82 -12.28 1.39
C ARG A 276 -14.47 -13.00 0.11
N VAL A 277 -15.11 -12.58 -0.97
CA VAL A 277 -14.95 -13.18 -2.30
C VAL A 277 -14.36 -12.18 -3.29
N TYR A 278 -13.27 -12.54 -3.95
CA TYR A 278 -12.67 -11.72 -5.01
C TYR A 278 -13.12 -12.23 -6.38
N ALA A 279 -14.17 -11.60 -6.94
CA ALA A 279 -14.72 -11.97 -8.24
C ALA A 279 -13.77 -11.65 -9.42
N PHE A 280 -12.93 -10.63 -9.24
CA PHE A 280 -11.99 -10.12 -10.24
C PHE A 280 -10.57 -10.13 -9.68
N ASN A 281 -9.57 -10.23 -10.57
CA ASN A 281 -8.16 -10.10 -10.17
C ASN A 281 -7.80 -8.64 -9.84
N THR A 282 -6.92 -8.50 -8.83
CA THR A 282 -6.30 -7.23 -8.38
C THR A 282 -4.88 -7.03 -8.94
N GLU A 283 -4.49 -7.89 -9.88
CA GLU A 283 -3.21 -7.91 -10.58
C GLU A 283 -3.48 -8.15 -12.06
N THR A 284 -2.58 -7.75 -12.96
CA THR A 284 -2.80 -8.04 -14.38
C THR A 284 -2.71 -9.54 -14.64
N LEU A 285 -3.42 -10.00 -15.66
CA LEU A 285 -3.45 -11.42 -16.00
C LEU A 285 -2.16 -11.88 -16.69
N SER A 286 -1.49 -11.03 -17.46
CA SER A 286 -0.44 -11.39 -18.42
C SER A 286 1.01 -11.28 -17.93
N GLY A 287 1.27 -10.66 -16.77
CA GLY A 287 2.62 -10.23 -16.37
C GLY A 287 3.70 -11.31 -16.16
N GLU A 288 3.32 -12.57 -15.95
CA GLU A 288 4.25 -13.62 -15.50
C GLU A 288 4.80 -14.55 -16.59
N GLY A 289 4.28 -14.43 -17.82
CA GLY A 289 4.75 -15.19 -18.99
C GLY A 289 4.56 -16.73 -18.91
N LYS A 290 5.05 -17.41 -19.94
CA LYS A 290 5.00 -18.88 -20.08
C LYS A 290 6.14 -19.53 -19.28
N ARG A 291 5.81 -20.49 -18.42
CA ARG A 291 6.76 -21.24 -17.57
C ARG A 291 6.72 -22.76 -17.80
N THR A 292 5.74 -23.28 -18.53
CA THR A 292 5.63 -24.68 -18.97
C THR A 292 4.90 -24.79 -20.31
N GLU A 293 4.98 -25.97 -20.95
CA GLU A 293 4.40 -26.26 -22.27
C GLU A 293 2.99 -26.87 -22.23
N ASN A 294 2.63 -27.51 -21.11
CA ASN A 294 1.29 -28.03 -20.86
C ASN A 294 1.08 -28.18 -19.36
N ILE A 295 -0.15 -27.97 -18.88
CA ILE A 295 -0.53 -28.13 -17.48
C ILE A 295 -1.39 -29.38 -17.33
N ASP A 296 -0.98 -30.29 -16.43
CA ASP A 296 -1.81 -31.44 -16.03
C ASP A 296 -2.56 -31.12 -14.73
N HIS A 297 -1.93 -30.38 -13.82
CA HIS A 297 -2.51 -29.97 -12.54
C HIS A 297 -2.25 -28.49 -12.25
N LEU A 298 -3.31 -27.70 -12.09
CA LEU A 298 -3.22 -26.30 -11.65
C LEU A 298 -3.73 -26.15 -10.22
N PHE A 299 -2.85 -25.73 -9.31
CA PHE A 299 -3.17 -25.36 -7.94
C PHE A 299 -3.31 -23.84 -7.85
N SER A 300 -4.50 -23.37 -7.51
CA SER A 300 -4.87 -21.95 -7.59
C SER A 300 -5.65 -21.52 -6.35
N VAL A 301 -5.43 -20.28 -5.90
CA VAL A 301 -6.37 -19.63 -4.97
C VAL A 301 -7.74 -19.44 -5.65
N ALA A 302 -8.83 -19.38 -4.87
CA ALA A 302 -10.21 -19.34 -5.38
C ALA A 302 -10.69 -17.93 -5.75
N ALA A 303 -9.83 -17.13 -6.38
CA ALA A 303 -10.08 -15.72 -6.71
C ALA A 303 -9.89 -15.43 -8.20
N GLY A 304 -10.74 -14.56 -8.75
CA GLY A 304 -10.62 -14.01 -10.12
C GLY A 304 -10.55 -15.06 -11.24
N PHE A 305 -9.96 -14.68 -12.38
CA PHE A 305 -9.77 -15.51 -13.57
C PHE A 305 -8.30 -15.79 -13.93
N LYS A 306 -7.34 -15.41 -13.08
CA LYS A 306 -5.91 -15.76 -13.28
C LYS A 306 -5.65 -17.23 -13.62
N PRO A 307 -6.32 -18.25 -13.02
CA PRO A 307 -6.15 -19.63 -13.48
C PRO A 307 -6.42 -19.82 -14.98
N LEU A 308 -7.42 -19.15 -15.57
CA LEU A 308 -7.67 -19.19 -17.03
C LEU A 308 -6.52 -18.58 -17.84
N SER A 309 -5.95 -17.47 -17.33
CA SER A 309 -4.81 -16.83 -17.98
C SER A 309 -3.57 -17.74 -17.95
N ILE A 310 -3.27 -18.35 -16.79
CA ILE A 310 -2.17 -19.31 -16.64
C ILE A 310 -2.35 -20.50 -17.58
N LEU A 311 -3.56 -21.07 -17.67
CA LEU A 311 -3.88 -22.17 -18.58
C LEU A 311 -3.68 -21.76 -20.05
N THR A 312 -4.17 -20.58 -20.44
CA THR A 312 -4.03 -20.07 -21.82
C THR A 312 -2.58 -19.85 -22.20
N THR A 313 -1.79 -19.26 -21.31
CA THR A 313 -0.37 -18.95 -21.57
C THR A 313 0.49 -20.21 -21.66
N ASN A 314 0.19 -21.24 -20.87
CA ASN A 314 1.03 -22.45 -20.78
C ASN A 314 0.48 -23.65 -21.55
N GLY A 315 -0.75 -23.60 -22.06
CA GLY A 315 -1.42 -24.74 -22.66
C GLY A 315 -2.00 -25.71 -21.63
N PHE A 316 -3.13 -26.33 -21.98
CA PHE A 316 -3.82 -27.34 -21.16
C PHE A 316 -4.65 -28.27 -22.06
N ASN A 317 -5.02 -29.43 -21.51
CA ASN A 317 -5.77 -30.47 -22.22
C ASN A 317 -7.04 -30.87 -21.44
N ASP A 318 -7.84 -31.76 -22.03
CA ASP A 318 -9.15 -32.13 -21.47
C ASP A 318 -9.04 -32.97 -20.18
N ASN A 319 -7.87 -33.52 -19.88
CA ASN A 319 -7.58 -34.24 -18.63
C ASN A 319 -6.94 -33.34 -17.56
N THR A 320 -6.70 -32.06 -17.87
CA THR A 320 -6.15 -31.10 -16.90
C THR A 320 -7.09 -30.99 -15.70
N LYS A 321 -6.53 -31.03 -14.48
CA LYS A 321 -7.27 -30.89 -13.23
C LYS A 321 -6.96 -29.56 -12.57
N ILE A 322 -8.01 -28.92 -12.06
CA ILE A 322 -7.90 -27.69 -11.30
C ILE A 322 -8.13 -27.99 -9.82
N HIS A 323 -7.21 -27.53 -8.99
CA HIS A 323 -7.20 -27.70 -7.56
C HIS A 323 -7.27 -26.33 -6.89
N TYR A 324 -8.48 -25.92 -6.54
CA TYR A 324 -8.70 -24.71 -5.78
C TYR A 324 -8.39 -24.92 -4.31
N PHE A 325 -7.59 -24.03 -3.73
CA PHE A 325 -7.36 -23.99 -2.29
C PHE A 325 -7.59 -22.58 -1.76
N ASP A 326 -8.24 -22.47 -0.60
CA ASP A 326 -8.45 -21.18 0.05
C ASP A 326 -8.71 -21.40 1.55
N TRP A 327 -8.37 -20.43 2.37
CA TRP A 327 -8.73 -20.43 3.79
C TRP A 327 -10.16 -19.92 4.02
N CYS A 328 -10.71 -19.19 3.04
CA CYS A 328 -12.06 -18.63 3.02
C CYS A 328 -13.06 -19.62 2.39
N ASP A 329 -14.03 -20.08 3.18
CA ASP A 329 -15.08 -20.99 2.68
C ASP A 329 -15.94 -20.31 1.61
N ALA A 330 -16.23 -19.01 1.77
CA ALA A 330 -17.04 -18.26 0.82
C ALA A 330 -16.40 -18.18 -0.56
N SER A 331 -15.07 -18.01 -0.65
CA SER A 331 -14.34 -18.00 -1.93
C SER A 331 -14.44 -19.35 -2.65
N LEU A 332 -14.28 -20.46 -1.92
CA LEU A 332 -14.41 -21.81 -2.49
C LEU A 332 -15.84 -22.08 -2.96
N LEU A 333 -16.84 -21.73 -2.15
CA LEU A 333 -18.26 -21.88 -2.48
C LEU A 333 -18.63 -21.03 -3.70
N TYR A 334 -18.23 -19.76 -3.73
CA TYR A 334 -18.41 -18.89 -4.88
C TYR A 334 -17.82 -19.50 -6.14
N LYS A 335 -16.56 -19.95 -6.08
CA LYS A 335 -15.86 -20.46 -7.26
C LYS A 335 -16.57 -21.69 -7.81
N ARG A 336 -17.02 -22.59 -6.93
CA ARG A 336 -17.81 -23.77 -7.30
C ARG A 336 -19.13 -23.36 -7.96
N ASP A 337 -19.90 -22.49 -7.32
CA ASP A 337 -21.18 -22.03 -7.86
C ASP A 337 -21.02 -21.32 -9.21
N LEU A 338 -19.98 -20.52 -9.37
CA LEU A 338 -19.67 -19.84 -10.63
C LEU A 338 -19.45 -20.87 -11.74
N ILE A 339 -18.66 -21.91 -11.51
CA ILE A 339 -18.41 -22.99 -12.49
C ILE A 339 -19.69 -23.76 -12.80
N GLU A 340 -20.53 -24.05 -11.79
CA GLU A 340 -21.74 -24.85 -11.94
C GLU A 340 -22.91 -24.10 -12.59
N THR A 341 -22.99 -22.78 -12.41
CA THR A 341 -24.21 -22.01 -12.74
C THR A 341 -24.00 -20.90 -13.75
N TRP A 342 -22.77 -20.37 -13.90
CA TRP A 342 -22.51 -19.27 -14.84
C TRP A 342 -22.11 -19.81 -16.22
N ASN A 343 -22.82 -19.33 -17.24
CA ASN A 343 -22.64 -19.78 -18.63
C ASN A 343 -21.47 -19.11 -19.37
N GLY A 344 -20.71 -18.22 -18.70
CA GLY A 344 -19.58 -17.51 -19.31
C GLY A 344 -19.94 -16.22 -20.03
N VAL A 345 -21.18 -15.73 -19.92
CA VAL A 345 -21.64 -14.48 -20.56
C VAL A 345 -22.17 -13.53 -19.49
N ASP A 346 -21.89 -12.23 -19.66
CA ASP A 346 -22.41 -11.15 -18.79
C ASP A 346 -22.20 -11.40 -17.30
N LEU A 347 -20.95 -11.66 -16.89
CA LEU A 347 -20.59 -11.93 -15.48
C LEU A 347 -21.18 -10.90 -14.51
N HIS A 348 -21.20 -9.63 -14.90
CA HIS A 348 -21.74 -8.55 -14.10
C HIS A 348 -23.21 -8.75 -13.69
N LEU A 349 -24.05 -9.36 -14.54
CA LEU A 349 -25.43 -9.70 -14.20
C LEU A 349 -25.48 -10.86 -13.20
N TRP A 350 -24.68 -11.90 -13.43
CA TRP A 350 -24.57 -13.03 -12.49
C TRP A 350 -24.11 -12.56 -11.10
N LEU A 351 -23.14 -11.64 -11.04
CA LEU A 351 -22.69 -11.04 -9.79
C LEU A 351 -23.81 -10.25 -9.10
N LEU A 352 -24.60 -9.45 -9.83
CA LEU A 352 -25.74 -8.71 -9.26
C LEU A 352 -26.82 -9.64 -8.67
N GLU A 353 -27.08 -10.78 -9.30
CA GLU A 353 -28.03 -11.79 -8.81
C GLU A 353 -27.53 -12.46 -7.51
N HIS A 354 -26.22 -12.58 -7.33
CA HIS A 354 -25.59 -13.30 -6.21
C HIS A 354 -24.96 -12.39 -5.14
N ASP A 355 -25.03 -11.07 -5.29
CA ASP A 355 -24.37 -10.11 -4.39
C ASP A 355 -24.96 -10.07 -2.95
N LEU A 356 -26.17 -10.60 -2.76
CA LEU A 356 -26.71 -10.80 -1.40
C LEU A 356 -26.23 -12.11 -0.76
N LYS A 357 -25.75 -13.06 -1.57
CA LYS A 357 -25.24 -14.35 -1.12
C LYS A 357 -23.75 -14.28 -0.79
N TYR A 358 -22.99 -13.53 -1.59
CA TYR A 358 -21.54 -13.43 -1.46
C TYR A 358 -21.12 -12.01 -1.12
N ASN A 359 -20.18 -11.88 -0.20
CA ASN A 359 -19.57 -10.61 0.13
C ASN A 359 -18.43 -10.30 -0.87
N PHE A 360 -18.82 -9.82 -2.05
CA PHE A 360 -17.85 -9.48 -3.09
C PHE A 360 -16.97 -8.32 -2.65
N ALA A 361 -15.66 -8.61 -2.55
CA ALA A 361 -14.63 -7.64 -2.23
C ALA A 361 -14.60 -6.53 -3.28
N SER A 362 -14.22 -5.33 -2.85
CA SER A 362 -13.54 -4.35 -3.70
C SER A 362 -14.34 -3.85 -4.91
N THR A 363 -15.63 -4.17 -4.96
CA THR A 363 -16.53 -3.89 -6.07
C THR A 363 -17.76 -3.18 -5.52
N TYR A 364 -17.96 -1.94 -5.96
CA TYR A 364 -19.27 -1.33 -5.83
C TYR A 364 -20.16 -1.95 -6.90
N ARG A 365 -21.42 -2.29 -6.58
CA ARG A 365 -22.39 -2.87 -7.56
C ARG A 365 -22.40 -2.14 -8.90
N GLY A 366 -22.18 -0.82 -8.89
CA GLY A 366 -22.10 0.02 -10.09
C GLY A 366 -20.88 -0.18 -10.99
N ASN A 367 -19.86 -0.95 -10.57
CA ASN A 367 -18.60 -1.16 -11.31
C ASN A 367 -18.45 -2.57 -11.89
N TYR A 368 -19.40 -3.49 -11.66
CA TYR A 368 -19.26 -4.86 -12.16
C TYR A 368 -19.15 -4.92 -13.68
N GLU A 369 -19.93 -4.11 -14.39
CA GLU A 369 -19.92 -4.08 -15.85
C GLU A 369 -18.57 -3.60 -16.38
N SER A 370 -18.02 -2.50 -15.85
CA SER A 370 -16.72 -1.98 -16.30
C SER A 370 -15.60 -2.97 -16.02
N PHE A 371 -15.63 -3.67 -14.88
CA PHE A 371 -14.64 -4.70 -14.59
C PHE A 371 -14.76 -5.93 -15.48
N TRP A 372 -15.99 -6.33 -15.81
CA TRP A 372 -16.22 -7.39 -16.76
C TRP A 372 -15.72 -7.04 -18.16
N GLN A 373 -15.98 -5.81 -18.64
CA GLN A 373 -15.46 -5.37 -19.94
C GLN A 373 -13.93 -5.38 -19.98
N GLN A 374 -13.26 -5.01 -18.87
CA GLN A 374 -11.81 -5.11 -18.78
C GLN A 374 -11.31 -6.56 -18.85
N GLU A 375 -11.93 -7.49 -18.11
CA GLU A 375 -11.58 -8.92 -18.19
C GLU A 375 -11.71 -9.43 -19.63
N LEU A 376 -12.82 -9.09 -20.29
CA LEU A 376 -13.02 -9.45 -21.70
C LEU A 376 -11.90 -8.91 -22.59
N GLN A 377 -11.49 -7.66 -22.40
CA GLN A 377 -10.36 -7.09 -23.13
C GLN A 377 -9.07 -7.89 -22.90
N ASP A 378 -8.77 -8.24 -21.65
CA ASP A 378 -7.56 -8.96 -21.26
C ASP A 378 -7.51 -10.39 -21.85
N PHE A 379 -8.67 -11.01 -22.08
CA PHE A 379 -8.81 -12.32 -22.71
C PHE A 379 -9.04 -12.30 -24.23
N GLY A 380 -8.93 -11.13 -24.88
CA GLY A 380 -9.06 -11.01 -26.34
C GLY A 380 -10.50 -10.91 -26.86
N GLY A 381 -11.44 -10.56 -25.99
CA GLY A 381 -12.85 -10.30 -26.29
C GLY A 381 -13.82 -11.36 -25.77
N ALA A 382 -15.12 -11.06 -25.85
CA ALA A 382 -16.21 -11.91 -25.36
C ALA A 382 -16.19 -13.35 -25.93
N GLU A 383 -15.97 -13.47 -27.24
CA GLU A 383 -15.97 -14.78 -27.92
C GLU A 383 -14.79 -15.65 -27.49
N ALA A 384 -13.59 -15.06 -27.41
CA ALA A 384 -12.38 -15.75 -26.97
C ALA A 384 -12.50 -16.22 -25.51
N PHE A 385 -13.03 -15.34 -24.64
CA PHE A 385 -13.32 -15.70 -23.26
C PHE A 385 -14.32 -16.84 -23.18
N LYS A 386 -15.44 -16.78 -23.93
CA LYS A 386 -16.50 -17.79 -23.89
C LYS A 386 -15.98 -19.16 -24.31
N GLN A 387 -15.23 -19.24 -25.40
CA GLN A 387 -14.62 -20.49 -25.87
C GLN A 387 -13.66 -21.08 -24.83
N LEU A 388 -12.89 -20.22 -24.15
CA LEU A 388 -12.01 -20.65 -23.07
C LEU A 388 -12.82 -21.13 -21.85
N TRP A 389 -13.85 -20.41 -21.45
CA TRP A 389 -14.73 -20.77 -20.33
C TRP A 389 -15.42 -22.12 -20.57
N ASP A 390 -15.94 -22.36 -21.77
CA ASP A 390 -16.61 -23.62 -22.12
C ASP A 390 -15.69 -24.83 -22.00
N ARG A 391 -14.41 -24.68 -22.38
CA ARG A 391 -13.43 -25.75 -22.15
C ARG A 391 -13.11 -25.88 -20.66
N TYR A 392 -12.95 -24.76 -19.99
CA TYR A 392 -12.57 -24.69 -18.59
C TYR A 392 -13.58 -25.35 -17.65
N VAL A 393 -14.89 -25.11 -17.82
CA VAL A 393 -15.92 -25.69 -16.95
C VAL A 393 -16.07 -27.21 -17.09
N ASN A 394 -15.61 -27.78 -18.20
CA ASN A 394 -15.63 -29.23 -18.44
C ASN A 394 -14.43 -29.97 -17.79
N LEU A 395 -13.44 -29.25 -17.28
CA LEU A 395 -12.31 -29.84 -16.55
C LEU A 395 -12.75 -30.38 -15.18
N GLU A 396 -11.93 -31.24 -14.59
CA GLU A 396 -12.15 -31.68 -13.20
C GLU A 396 -11.73 -30.55 -12.23
N HIS A 397 -12.67 -30.07 -11.40
CA HIS A 397 -12.43 -29.05 -10.38
C HIS A 397 -12.53 -29.63 -8.97
N ASN A 398 -11.47 -29.48 -8.20
CA ASN A 398 -11.36 -29.92 -6.81
C ASN A 398 -11.21 -28.72 -5.87
N PHE A 399 -11.77 -28.78 -4.67
CA PHE A 399 -11.83 -27.66 -3.73
C PHE A 399 -11.32 -28.07 -2.35
N TYR A 400 -10.38 -27.31 -1.79
CA TYR A 400 -9.71 -27.62 -0.53
C TYR A 400 -9.68 -26.41 0.39
N LYS A 401 -10.20 -26.56 1.61
CA LYS A 401 -10.04 -25.55 2.65
C LYS A 401 -8.63 -25.64 3.25
N ILE A 402 -7.74 -24.72 2.90
CA ILE A 402 -6.33 -24.74 3.32
C ILE A 402 -5.84 -23.34 3.64
N ASP A 403 -5.31 -23.17 4.85
CA ASP A 403 -4.49 -22.02 5.21
C ASP A 403 -3.04 -22.29 4.81
N ILE A 404 -2.66 -21.88 3.60
CA ILE A 404 -1.31 -22.13 3.06
C ILE A 404 -0.21 -21.38 3.84
N VAL A 405 -0.58 -20.32 4.58
CA VAL A 405 0.38 -19.51 5.35
C VAL A 405 0.78 -20.23 6.63
N ASN A 406 -0.20 -20.83 7.32
CA ASN A 406 0.04 -21.49 8.61
C ASN A 406 0.22 -23.02 8.49
N GLU A 407 -0.45 -23.66 7.53
CA GLU A 407 -0.49 -25.11 7.31
C GLU A 407 -0.14 -25.52 5.86
N PRO A 408 0.98 -25.04 5.27
CA PRO A 408 1.33 -25.31 3.86
C PRO A 408 1.44 -26.81 3.53
N GLU A 409 1.79 -27.65 4.51
CA GLU A 409 1.87 -29.10 4.39
C GLU A 409 0.60 -29.75 3.81
N ASN A 410 -0.57 -29.22 4.14
CA ASN A 410 -1.85 -29.74 3.67
C ASN A 410 -1.95 -29.65 2.15
N LEU A 411 -1.50 -28.54 1.55
CA LEU A 411 -1.47 -28.38 0.10
C LEU A 411 -0.38 -29.25 -0.53
N PHE A 412 0.82 -29.25 0.03
CA PHE A 412 1.93 -29.99 -0.56
C PHE A 412 1.74 -31.51 -0.51
N ASN A 413 0.99 -32.05 0.45
CA ASN A 413 0.59 -33.46 0.44
C ASN A 413 -0.27 -33.79 -0.78
N ILE A 414 -1.19 -32.89 -1.17
CA ILE A 414 -2.03 -33.05 -2.37
C ILE A 414 -1.18 -32.93 -3.63
N ILE A 415 -0.31 -31.91 -3.71
CA ILE A 415 0.59 -31.68 -4.85
C ILE A 415 1.49 -32.89 -5.10
N LYS A 416 2.09 -33.45 -4.05
CA LYS A 416 3.01 -34.59 -4.14
C LYS A 416 2.32 -35.90 -4.53
N ALA A 417 1.01 -35.99 -4.34
CA ALA A 417 0.21 -37.14 -4.76
C ALA A 417 -0.16 -37.10 -6.26
N GLN A 418 0.07 -35.98 -6.94
CA GLN A 418 -0.19 -35.85 -8.38
C GLN A 418 1.07 -36.13 -9.21
N GLU A 419 0.86 -36.75 -10.36
CA GLU A 419 1.88 -36.97 -11.40
C GLU A 419 1.74 -35.93 -12.53
N GLY A 420 2.75 -35.80 -13.40
CA GLY A 420 2.71 -34.86 -14.52
C GLY A 420 3.07 -33.41 -14.17
N ASN A 421 2.77 -32.49 -15.08
CA ASN A 421 3.13 -31.08 -14.99
C ASN A 421 2.22 -30.34 -14.01
N LYS A 422 2.79 -29.95 -12.86
CA LYS A 422 2.10 -29.26 -11.77
C LYS A 422 2.47 -27.78 -11.76
N VAL A 423 1.46 -26.92 -11.60
CA VAL A 423 1.62 -25.47 -11.48
C VAL A 423 0.96 -24.98 -10.20
N LEU A 424 1.64 -24.11 -9.45
CA LEU A 424 1.10 -23.44 -8.26
C LEU A 424 1.10 -21.93 -8.45
N TRP A 425 -0.03 -21.27 -8.14
CA TRP A 425 -0.17 -19.83 -8.14
C TRP A 425 -0.66 -19.30 -6.78
N THR A 426 -0.02 -18.25 -6.26
CA THR A 426 -0.28 -17.71 -4.90
C THR A 426 -0.11 -16.18 -4.75
N THR A 427 -0.13 -15.37 -5.82
CA THR A 427 0.27 -13.94 -5.76
C THR A 427 -0.37 -13.16 -4.60
N ASN A 428 -1.67 -13.30 -4.39
CA ASN A 428 -2.41 -12.51 -3.39
C ASN A 428 -2.33 -13.05 -1.95
N VAL A 429 -1.44 -14.01 -1.68
CA VAL A 429 -1.29 -14.60 -0.35
C VAL A 429 -0.21 -13.86 0.43
N TRP A 430 1.04 -13.99 -0.01
CA TRP A 430 2.21 -13.63 0.78
C TRP A 430 2.46 -12.14 0.87
N SER A 431 2.16 -11.39 -0.19
CA SER A 431 2.38 -9.94 -0.28
C SER A 431 1.12 -9.12 0.07
N SER A 432 0.08 -9.76 0.61
CA SER A 432 -1.19 -9.10 0.92
C SER A 432 -1.07 -8.14 2.10
N GLU A 433 -1.76 -7.00 2.02
CA GLU A 433 -1.75 -6.01 3.11
C GLU A 433 -2.23 -6.62 4.44
N MET A 434 -3.23 -7.50 4.38
CA MET A 434 -3.82 -8.13 5.55
C MET A 434 -2.82 -9.00 6.31
N LEU A 435 -2.04 -9.79 5.57
CA LEU A 435 -1.01 -10.62 6.16
C LEU A 435 0.07 -9.72 6.80
N HIS A 436 0.51 -8.67 6.10
CA HIS A 436 1.52 -7.74 6.60
C HIS A 436 1.06 -6.83 7.75
N TRP A 437 -0.24 -6.60 7.93
CA TRP A 437 -0.77 -5.88 9.10
C TRP A 437 -0.79 -6.77 10.34
N ASN A 438 -1.14 -8.04 10.17
CA ASN A 438 -1.22 -9.00 11.27
C ASN A 438 0.15 -9.55 11.70
N GLU A 439 1.04 -9.79 10.73
CA GLU A 439 2.30 -10.46 10.96
C GLU A 439 3.49 -9.55 10.60
N GLY A 440 4.53 -9.62 11.43
CA GLY A 440 5.79 -8.93 11.18
C GLY A 440 6.62 -9.64 10.12
N PRO A 441 7.47 -8.91 9.36
CA PRO A 441 8.40 -9.50 8.39
C PRO A 441 9.21 -10.68 8.93
N ASP A 442 9.66 -10.64 10.19
CA ASP A 442 10.41 -11.75 10.81
C ASP A 442 9.59 -13.03 10.88
N GLN A 443 8.32 -12.93 11.31
CA GLN A 443 7.42 -14.08 11.38
C GLN A 443 7.03 -14.56 9.98
N LEU A 444 6.81 -13.63 9.06
CA LEU A 444 6.54 -13.96 7.66
C LEU A 444 7.72 -14.68 7.00
N LYS A 445 8.96 -14.29 7.31
CA LYS A 445 10.16 -14.98 6.86
C LYS A 445 10.21 -16.41 7.39
N VAL A 446 9.87 -16.65 8.65
CA VAL A 446 9.77 -18.01 9.22
C VAL A 446 8.72 -18.84 8.49
N LYS A 447 7.51 -18.32 8.31
CA LYS A 447 6.42 -19.01 7.59
C LYS A 447 6.77 -19.26 6.12
N TRP A 448 7.36 -18.28 5.45
CA TRP A 448 7.84 -18.37 4.08
C TRP A 448 8.91 -19.44 3.93
N ASN A 449 9.88 -19.51 4.86
CA ASN A 449 10.91 -20.55 4.83
C ASN A 449 10.33 -21.96 5.04
N LYS A 450 9.31 -22.11 5.90
CA LYS A 450 8.55 -23.37 6.03
C LYS A 450 7.92 -23.74 4.68
N PHE A 451 7.18 -22.81 4.05
CA PHE A 451 6.58 -23.00 2.73
C PHE A 451 7.63 -23.38 1.66
N LYS A 452 8.70 -22.59 1.54
CA LYS A 452 9.81 -22.80 0.59
C LYS A 452 10.43 -24.18 0.72
N SER A 453 10.60 -24.68 1.95
CA SER A 453 11.20 -26.01 2.20
C SER A 453 10.34 -27.18 1.69
N LEU A 454 9.05 -26.97 1.46
CA LEU A 454 8.12 -28.00 1.03
C LEU A 454 7.95 -28.08 -0.49
N VAL A 455 8.39 -27.03 -1.20
CA VAL A 455 8.22 -26.86 -2.65
C VAL A 455 9.08 -27.87 -3.43
N PRO A 456 8.47 -28.86 -4.11
CA PRO A 456 9.19 -29.83 -4.94
C PRO A 456 9.90 -29.17 -6.11
N ASP A 457 11.03 -29.71 -6.58
CA ASP A 457 11.82 -29.13 -7.68
C ASP A 457 11.08 -29.10 -9.02
N ASP A 458 10.19 -30.07 -9.25
CA ASP A 458 9.38 -30.21 -10.46
C ASP A 458 8.11 -29.34 -10.47
N LEU A 459 7.84 -28.59 -9.40
CA LEU A 459 6.70 -27.68 -9.33
C LEU A 459 7.01 -26.34 -10.02
N VAL A 460 6.16 -25.98 -10.99
CA VAL A 460 6.16 -24.67 -11.63
C VAL A 460 5.46 -23.66 -10.73
N LEU A 461 6.07 -22.49 -10.54
CA LEU A 461 5.65 -21.50 -9.55
C LEU A 461 5.22 -20.21 -10.23
N TYR A 462 4.09 -19.67 -9.80
CA TYR A 462 3.55 -18.36 -10.16
C TYR A 462 3.20 -17.56 -8.89
N GLY A 463 3.29 -16.24 -9.01
CA GLY A 463 3.03 -15.27 -7.96
C GLY A 463 4.26 -14.84 -7.18
N ASP A 464 4.02 -14.26 -6.01
CA ASP A 464 5.04 -13.54 -5.25
C ASP A 464 5.31 -14.12 -3.86
N ASP A 465 6.52 -13.86 -3.35
CA ASP A 465 6.85 -14.03 -1.95
C ASP A 465 6.32 -12.88 -1.05
N TYR A 466 6.57 -12.96 0.25
CA TYR A 466 6.18 -11.91 1.23
C TYR A 466 6.96 -10.58 1.03
N CYS A 467 8.06 -10.68 0.29
CA CYS A 467 8.80 -9.62 -0.37
C CYS A 467 8.02 -8.86 -1.44
N ALA A 468 6.94 -9.43 -2.00
CA ALA A 468 6.34 -9.09 -3.30
C ALA A 468 7.29 -9.31 -4.50
N LYS A 469 8.17 -10.32 -4.44
CA LYS A 469 9.07 -10.70 -5.54
C LYS A 469 8.62 -12.00 -6.14
N ASP A 470 8.90 -12.17 -7.44
CA ASP A 470 8.58 -13.40 -8.15
C ASP A 470 9.04 -14.64 -7.37
N MET A 471 8.08 -15.52 -7.10
CA MET A 471 8.24 -16.69 -6.26
C MET A 471 9.26 -17.66 -6.83
N ARG A 472 9.27 -17.84 -8.15
CA ARG A 472 10.23 -18.72 -8.81
C ARG A 472 11.65 -18.21 -8.61
N GLN A 473 11.88 -16.91 -8.81
CA GLN A 473 13.17 -16.28 -8.55
C GLN A 473 13.59 -16.39 -7.07
N SER A 474 12.66 -16.15 -6.14
CA SER A 474 12.89 -16.27 -4.69
C SER A 474 13.27 -17.69 -4.24
N ILE A 475 12.65 -18.72 -4.85
CA ILE A 475 12.85 -20.11 -4.46
C ILE A 475 13.99 -20.78 -5.23
N ARG A 476 14.06 -20.62 -6.55
CA ARG A 476 14.99 -21.35 -7.44
C ARG A 476 16.30 -20.63 -7.68
N ASP A 477 16.25 -19.32 -7.80
CA ASP A 477 17.44 -18.53 -8.12
C ASP A 477 18.21 -18.13 -6.84
N ASN A 478 17.77 -18.62 -5.67
CA ASN A 478 18.36 -18.41 -4.35
C ASN A 478 18.71 -16.94 -4.06
N LEU A 479 17.87 -16.03 -4.56
CA LEU A 479 17.96 -14.63 -4.20
C LEU A 479 17.61 -14.51 -2.71
N ASN A 480 18.63 -14.39 -1.86
CA ASN A 480 18.45 -14.07 -0.44
C ASN A 480 17.91 -12.65 -0.37
N ILE A 481 16.63 -12.53 -0.03
CA ILE A 481 15.96 -11.23 0.00
C ILE A 481 15.28 -11.15 1.34
N ASP A 482 15.92 -10.39 2.21
CA ASP A 482 15.35 -10.03 3.48
C ASP A 482 14.72 -8.65 3.38
N TYR A 483 13.66 -8.46 4.16
CA TYR A 483 13.31 -7.11 4.59
C TYR A 483 14.57 -6.43 5.14
N PRO A 484 14.79 -5.14 4.89
CA PRO A 484 15.89 -4.44 5.52
C PRO A 484 15.82 -4.68 7.02
N GLU A 485 16.90 -5.14 7.63
CA GLU A 485 16.98 -5.20 9.08
C GLU A 485 16.93 -3.75 9.60
N PHE A 486 15.80 -3.39 10.21
CA PHE A 486 15.61 -2.10 10.84
C PHE A 486 16.20 -2.17 12.25
N ASN A 487 17.52 -2.07 12.36
CA ASN A 487 18.25 -1.98 13.62
C ASN A 487 18.14 -0.57 14.23
#